data_AF-A0A965SV23-F1
#
_entry.id   AF-A0A965SV23-F1
#
_cell.length_a   1.000
_cell.length_b   1.000
_cell.length_c   1.000
_cell.angle_alpha   90.00
_cell.angle_beta   90.00
_cell.angle_gamma   90.00
#
_symmetry.space_group_name_H-M   'P 1'
#
loop_
_entity.id
_entity.type
_entity.pdbx_description
1 polymer ?
#
loop_
_entity_poly.entity_id
_entity_poly.type
_entity_poly.pdbx_seq_one_letter_code
_entity_poly.pdbx_strand_id
1 'polypeptide(L)'
;MFVQSLQAVVNLADTSFKKLLPNLLLLLDACSSYRDLGLQLLLERFSRCENKLLFSPFREYLLRHWGSPVGYLPKNSPWNDLSESGLNMAKSWHHETNLRIFYALKTGDKDVAQDKLHFWLSYVGQITSSKLALGSVAQKMVQSQSSLKRIFNPNINPVAKLLGDTSQEQNALIMTIGKVVIIDFIMNDGCYIYEDGTYTFNIQNESQYATTYKGGLKEKYGKNGASIPIEQDWKDIPFLKILMSRYGIF
;
A
#
# COMPACT_ATOMS: atom_id res chain seq x y z
N MET A 1 24.67 0.90 -27.64
CA MET A 1 24.58 -0.54 -27.28
C MET A 1 23.62 -0.79 -26.11
N PHE A 2 23.84 -0.23 -24.90
CA PHE A 2 22.98 -0.49 -23.74
C PHE A 2 21.48 -0.17 -23.95
N VAL A 3 21.16 1.01 -24.48
CA VAL A 3 19.77 1.42 -24.79
C VAL A 3 19.10 0.50 -25.80
N GLN A 4 19.84 0.02 -26.81
CA GLN A 4 19.31 -0.93 -27.80
C GLN A 4 19.00 -2.29 -27.17
N SER A 5 19.85 -2.77 -26.24
CA SER A 5 19.59 -3.99 -25.48
C SER A 5 18.34 -3.85 -24.59
N LEU A 6 18.18 -2.70 -23.92
CA LEU A 6 16.96 -2.41 -23.15
C LEU A 6 15.72 -2.42 -24.04
N GLN A 7 15.78 -1.75 -25.19
CA GLN A 7 14.69 -1.72 -26.18
C GLN A 7 14.34 -3.12 -26.70
N ALA A 8 15.33 -3.96 -26.97
CA ALA A 8 15.10 -5.34 -27.38
C ALA A 8 14.38 -6.14 -26.29
N VAL A 9 14.81 -5.99 -25.03
CA VAL A 9 14.24 -6.75 -23.90
C VAL A 9 12.82 -6.32 -23.57
N VAL A 10 12.48 -5.04 -23.66
CA VAL A 10 11.09 -4.59 -23.44
C VAL A 10 10.13 -5.05 -24.53
N ASN A 11 10.63 -5.50 -25.69
CA ASN A 11 9.79 -6.06 -26.76
C ASN A 11 9.62 -7.58 -26.67
N LEU A 12 10.24 -8.25 -25.70
CA LEU A 12 10.05 -9.68 -25.49
C LEU A 12 8.67 -10.01 -24.92
N ALA A 13 8.24 -11.26 -25.09
CA ALA A 13 7.07 -11.81 -24.41
C ALA A 13 7.24 -11.73 -22.87
N ASP A 14 6.12 -11.62 -22.15
CA ASP A 14 6.08 -11.36 -20.70
C ASP A 14 6.97 -12.30 -19.89
N THR A 15 6.92 -13.60 -20.17
CA THR A 15 7.72 -14.60 -19.47
C THR A 15 9.22 -14.36 -19.66
N SER A 16 9.65 -14.07 -20.88
CA SER A 16 11.06 -13.82 -21.21
C SER A 16 11.53 -12.48 -20.64
N PHE A 17 10.71 -11.44 -20.75
CA PHE A 17 10.95 -10.14 -20.13
C PHE A 17 11.17 -10.26 -18.62
N LYS A 18 10.24 -10.91 -17.91
CA LYS A 18 10.32 -11.07 -16.44
C LYS A 18 11.52 -11.92 -16.01
N LYS A 19 11.88 -12.96 -16.77
CA LYS A 19 13.07 -13.78 -16.49
C LYS A 19 14.38 -12.97 -16.56
N LEU A 20 14.45 -11.98 -17.45
CA LEU A 20 15.64 -11.14 -17.61
C LEU A 20 15.71 -9.97 -16.62
N LEU A 21 14.61 -9.65 -15.94
CA LEU A 21 14.50 -8.48 -15.07
C LEU A 21 15.61 -8.42 -14.00
N PRO A 22 15.99 -9.49 -13.27
CA PRO A 22 17.11 -9.45 -12.33
C PRO A 22 18.44 -8.99 -12.97
N ASN A 23 18.75 -9.52 -14.16
CA ASN A 23 20.00 -9.20 -14.86
C ASN A 23 19.98 -7.74 -15.35
N LEU A 24 18.82 -7.25 -15.79
CA LEU A 24 18.68 -5.85 -16.19
C LEU A 24 18.91 -4.90 -15.01
N LEU A 25 18.44 -5.23 -13.80
CA LEU A 25 18.68 -4.40 -12.62
C LEU A 25 20.18 -4.34 -12.28
N LEU A 26 20.90 -5.47 -12.38
CA LEU A 26 22.36 -5.50 -12.21
C LEU A 26 23.08 -4.62 -13.24
N LEU A 27 22.62 -4.64 -14.49
CA LEU A 27 23.18 -3.78 -15.54
C LEU A 27 22.88 -2.29 -15.30
N LEU A 28 21.69 -1.94 -14.82
CA LEU A 28 21.33 -0.56 -14.47
C LEU A 28 22.14 -0.03 -13.27
N ASP A 29 22.56 -0.91 -12.36
CA ASP A 29 23.52 -0.55 -11.31
C ASP A 29 24.90 -0.23 -11.90
N ALA A 30 25.39 -1.05 -12.83
CA ALA A 30 26.67 -0.82 -13.49
C ALA A 30 26.66 0.42 -14.42
N CYS A 31 25.50 0.73 -15.02
CA CYS A 31 25.33 1.81 -16.00
C CYS A 31 24.44 2.94 -15.45
N SER A 32 24.88 3.56 -14.35
CA SER A 32 24.07 4.54 -13.59
C SER A 32 23.55 5.73 -14.42
N SER A 33 24.28 6.18 -15.45
CA SER A 33 23.86 7.26 -16.36
C SER A 33 22.57 6.95 -17.13
N TYR A 34 22.19 5.68 -17.26
CA TYR A 34 20.98 5.24 -17.96
C TYR A 34 19.92 4.68 -17.01
N ARG A 35 20.13 4.80 -15.69
CA ARG A 35 19.27 4.16 -14.69
C ARG A 35 17.83 4.61 -14.82
N ASP A 36 17.57 5.91 -14.81
CA ASP A 36 16.20 6.44 -14.82
C ASP A 36 15.46 6.08 -16.11
N LEU A 37 16.11 6.27 -17.27
CA LEU A 37 15.57 5.84 -18.56
C LEU A 37 15.26 4.34 -18.57
N GLY A 38 16.16 3.51 -18.06
CA GLY A 38 15.95 2.07 -17.99
C GLY A 38 14.78 1.71 -17.07
N LEU A 39 14.71 2.30 -15.88
CA LEU A 39 13.61 2.06 -14.93
C LEU A 39 12.26 2.49 -15.49
N GLN A 40 12.20 3.62 -16.20
CA GLN A 40 11.01 4.07 -16.92
C GLN A 40 10.58 3.00 -17.94
N LEU A 41 11.47 2.60 -18.84
CA LEU A 41 11.18 1.59 -19.86
C LEU A 41 10.74 0.25 -19.28
N LEU A 42 11.39 -0.21 -18.20
CA LEU A 42 11.02 -1.46 -17.53
C LEU A 42 9.65 -1.37 -16.87
N LEU A 43 9.32 -0.27 -16.21
CA LEU A 43 8.04 -0.09 -15.54
C LEU A 43 6.89 0.05 -16.56
N GLU A 44 7.12 0.79 -17.66
CA GLU A 44 6.19 0.88 -18.79
C GLU A 44 6.00 -0.46 -19.51
N ARG A 45 7.02 -1.30 -19.55
CA ARG A 45 6.84 -2.66 -20.06
C ARG A 45 6.06 -3.53 -19.09
N PHE A 46 6.34 -3.41 -17.79
CA PHE A 46 5.67 -4.20 -16.76
C PHE A 46 4.18 -3.85 -16.67
N SER A 47 3.81 -2.58 -16.85
CA SER A 47 2.42 -2.11 -16.85
C SER A 47 1.55 -2.77 -17.93
N ARG A 48 2.18 -3.23 -19.02
CA ARG A 48 1.57 -3.93 -20.17
C ARG A 48 1.57 -5.45 -20.05
N CYS A 49 2.22 -6.03 -19.03
CA CYS A 49 2.16 -7.47 -18.81
C CYS A 49 0.73 -7.92 -18.47
N GLU A 50 0.36 -9.12 -18.90
CA GLU A 50 -0.89 -9.78 -18.52
C GLU A 50 -0.91 -10.05 -17.01
N ASN A 51 0.14 -10.70 -16.53
CA ASN A 51 0.36 -10.87 -15.10
C ASN A 51 1.09 -9.65 -14.55
N LYS A 52 0.45 -8.92 -13.63
CA LYS A 52 0.99 -7.70 -13.01
C LYS A 52 1.44 -7.90 -11.56
N LEU A 53 1.54 -9.16 -11.12
CA LEU A 53 1.94 -9.50 -9.75
C LEU A 53 3.24 -8.79 -9.38
N LEU A 54 3.28 -8.32 -8.14
CA LEU A 54 4.42 -7.64 -7.54
C LEU A 54 5.71 -8.44 -7.75
N PHE A 55 6.69 -7.80 -8.40
CA PHE A 55 8.06 -8.32 -8.47
C PHE A 55 8.95 -7.56 -7.48
N SER A 56 9.07 -8.10 -6.26
CA SER A 56 9.70 -7.43 -5.12
C SER A 56 11.09 -6.85 -5.41
N PRO A 57 12.02 -7.53 -6.12
CA PRO A 57 13.34 -6.96 -6.39
C PRO A 57 13.29 -5.69 -7.24
N PHE A 58 12.42 -5.63 -8.26
CA PHE A 58 12.29 -4.44 -9.11
C PHE A 58 11.63 -3.29 -8.38
N ARG A 59 10.55 -3.56 -7.62
CA ARG A 59 9.93 -2.55 -6.76
C ARG A 59 10.94 -1.98 -5.77
N GLU A 60 11.66 -2.84 -5.08
CA GLU A 60 12.67 -2.44 -4.10
C GLU A 60 13.78 -1.57 -4.71
N TYR A 61 14.17 -1.89 -5.95
CA TYR A 61 15.14 -1.13 -6.70
C TYR A 61 14.59 0.25 -7.08
N LEU A 62 13.38 0.30 -7.65
CA LEU A 62 12.68 1.55 -7.98
C LEU A 62 12.59 2.48 -6.76
N LEU A 63 12.06 1.97 -5.64
CA LEU A 63 11.84 2.76 -4.44
C LEU A 63 13.15 3.25 -3.79
N ARG A 64 14.24 2.50 -3.95
CA ARG A 64 15.57 2.93 -3.48
C ARG A 64 16.08 4.16 -4.23
N HIS A 65 15.75 4.28 -5.52
CA HIS A 65 16.25 5.35 -6.39
C HIS A 65 15.28 6.51 -6.53
N TRP A 66 13.98 6.25 -6.59
CA TRP A 66 12.96 7.26 -6.86
C TRP A 66 12.09 7.60 -5.64
N GLY A 67 12.24 6.86 -4.52
CA GLY A 67 11.39 7.03 -3.35
C GLY A 67 9.94 6.55 -3.59
N SER A 68 9.02 7.03 -2.77
CA SER A 68 7.60 6.70 -2.85
C SER A 68 6.93 7.21 -4.14
N PRO A 69 6.09 6.39 -4.82
CA PRO A 69 5.26 6.82 -5.96
C PRO A 69 3.94 7.48 -5.54
N VAL A 70 3.66 7.55 -4.23
CA VAL A 70 2.45 8.14 -3.65
C VAL A 70 2.79 9.35 -2.78
N GLY A 71 1.81 10.24 -2.62
CA GLY A 71 1.97 11.50 -1.88
C GLY A 71 2.46 12.64 -2.75
N TYR A 72 3.19 13.58 -2.15
CA TYR A 72 3.77 14.71 -2.89
C TYR A 72 4.94 14.23 -3.76
N LEU A 73 4.85 14.49 -5.07
CA LEU A 73 5.91 14.25 -6.03
C LEU A 73 6.58 15.59 -6.40
N PRO A 74 7.89 15.78 -6.14
CA PRO A 74 8.62 16.94 -6.62
C PRO A 74 8.49 17.10 -8.14
N LYS A 75 8.57 18.34 -8.66
CA LYS A 75 8.45 18.60 -10.11
C LYS A 75 9.43 17.78 -10.96
N ASN A 76 10.64 17.57 -10.46
CA ASN A 76 11.70 16.79 -11.11
C ASN A 76 11.70 15.29 -10.73
N SER A 77 10.61 14.79 -10.14
CA SER A 77 10.49 13.38 -9.81
C SER A 77 10.39 12.54 -11.08
N PRO A 78 11.18 11.44 -11.22
CA PRO A 78 11.08 10.54 -12.36
C PRO A 78 9.69 9.88 -12.51
N TRP A 79 8.89 9.85 -11.43
CA TRP A 79 7.50 9.40 -11.46
C TRP A 79 6.61 10.24 -12.37
N ASN A 80 6.95 11.52 -12.59
CA ASN A 80 6.18 12.43 -13.44
C ASN A 80 6.39 12.19 -14.94
N ASP A 81 7.43 11.44 -15.31
CA ASP A 81 7.76 11.15 -16.71
C ASP A 81 7.10 9.86 -17.22
N LEU A 82 6.38 9.14 -16.35
CA LEU A 82 5.68 7.90 -16.70
C LEU A 82 4.31 8.18 -17.32
N SER A 83 3.84 7.22 -18.11
CA SER A 83 2.43 7.09 -18.43
C SER A 83 1.60 6.86 -17.18
N GLU A 84 0.30 7.18 -17.27
CA GLU A 84 -0.65 6.89 -16.20
C GLU A 84 -0.65 5.40 -15.81
N SER A 85 -0.53 4.50 -16.79
CA SER A 85 -0.49 3.06 -16.52
C SER A 85 0.79 2.64 -15.78
N GLY A 86 1.94 3.24 -16.10
CA GLY A 86 3.20 2.98 -15.40
C GLY A 86 3.15 3.48 -13.96
N LEU A 87 2.66 4.71 -13.75
CA LEU A 87 2.51 5.29 -12.43
C LEU A 87 1.50 4.51 -11.57
N ASN A 88 0.33 4.16 -12.12
CA ASN A 88 -0.69 3.41 -11.39
C ASN A 88 -0.23 2.01 -10.99
N MET A 89 0.63 1.36 -11.80
CA MET A 89 1.29 0.11 -11.40
C MET A 89 2.14 0.31 -10.14
N ALA A 90 3.02 1.32 -10.13
CA ALA A 90 3.89 1.59 -8.98
C ALA A 90 3.09 1.95 -7.72
N LYS A 91 2.02 2.74 -7.85
CA LYS A 91 1.08 3.05 -6.76
C LYS A 91 0.39 1.78 -6.25
N SER A 92 -0.13 0.94 -7.14
CA SER A 92 -0.77 -0.33 -6.76
C SER A 92 0.17 -1.24 -5.98
N TRP A 93 1.44 -1.34 -6.39
CA TRP A 93 2.46 -2.10 -5.64
C TRP A 93 2.77 -1.51 -4.27
N HIS A 94 2.73 -0.18 -4.12
CA HIS A 94 2.85 0.46 -2.82
C HIS A 94 1.67 0.08 -1.91
N HIS A 95 0.44 0.18 -2.41
CA HIS A 95 -0.78 -0.17 -1.66
C HIS A 95 -0.83 -1.66 -1.31
N GLU A 96 -0.50 -2.55 -2.26
CA GLU A 96 -0.35 -3.99 -2.04
C GLU A 96 0.66 -4.27 -0.92
N THR A 97 1.79 -3.54 -0.90
CA THR A 97 2.80 -3.74 0.13
C THR A 97 2.28 -3.34 1.51
N ASN A 98 1.57 -2.23 1.63
CA ASN A 98 0.98 -1.84 2.91
C ASN A 98 -0.06 -2.84 3.40
N LEU A 99 -0.89 -3.38 2.51
CA LEU A 99 -1.81 -4.47 2.85
C LEU A 99 -1.07 -5.70 3.38
N ARG A 100 -0.04 -6.15 2.67
CA ARG A 100 0.75 -7.33 3.07
C ARG A 100 1.49 -7.12 4.39
N ILE A 101 2.08 -5.94 4.60
CA ILE A 101 2.73 -5.58 5.87
C ILE A 101 1.70 -5.58 7.00
N PHE A 102 0.55 -4.93 6.79
CA PHE A 102 -0.48 -4.84 7.80
C PHE A 102 -0.94 -6.20 8.28
N TYR A 103 -1.30 -7.11 7.36
CA TYR A 103 -1.77 -8.45 7.76
C TYR A 103 -0.64 -9.36 8.24
N ALA A 104 0.61 -9.13 7.85
CA ALA A 104 1.76 -9.84 8.42
C ALA A 104 2.02 -9.47 9.88
N LEU A 105 1.57 -8.29 10.34
CA LEU A 105 1.67 -7.88 11.75
C LEU A 105 0.59 -8.53 12.63
N LYS A 106 -0.40 -9.23 12.07
CA LYS A 106 -1.54 -9.75 12.83
C LYS A 106 -1.11 -10.93 13.69
N THR A 107 -1.27 -10.80 15.00
CA THR A 107 -1.10 -11.87 15.97
C THR A 107 -2.46 -12.56 16.17
N GLY A 108 -2.56 -13.87 15.93
CA GLY A 108 -3.82 -14.62 16.06
C GLY A 108 -4.18 -15.44 14.82
N ASP A 109 -5.47 -15.48 14.48
CA ASP A 109 -6.01 -16.28 13.39
C ASP A 109 -5.46 -15.84 12.03
N LYS A 110 -4.59 -16.69 11.46
CA LYS A 110 -3.91 -16.43 10.18
C LYS A 110 -4.85 -16.60 8.99
N ASP A 111 -5.88 -17.42 9.10
CA ASP A 111 -6.82 -17.67 8.00
C ASP A 111 -7.69 -16.44 7.82
N VAL A 112 -8.20 -15.87 8.92
CA VAL A 112 -8.92 -14.58 8.88
C VAL A 112 -8.02 -13.46 8.33
N ALA A 113 -6.75 -13.40 8.75
CA ALA A 113 -5.80 -12.42 8.21
C ALA A 113 -5.64 -12.56 6.68
N GLN A 114 -5.55 -13.79 6.19
CA GLN A 114 -5.37 -14.10 4.78
C GLN A 114 -6.62 -13.77 3.97
N ASP A 115 -7.81 -14.06 4.48
CA ASP A 115 -9.08 -13.75 3.82
C ASP A 115 -9.29 -12.24 3.68
N LYS A 116 -9.01 -11.46 4.73
CA LYS A 116 -9.06 -10.00 4.64
C LYS A 116 -8.02 -9.44 3.65
N LEU A 117 -6.80 -9.99 3.68
CA LEU A 117 -5.77 -9.61 2.71
C LEU A 117 -6.26 -9.88 1.28
N HIS A 118 -6.79 -11.06 1.00
CA HIS A 118 -7.35 -11.39 -0.31
C HIS A 118 -8.49 -10.46 -0.72
N PHE A 119 -9.39 -10.15 0.21
CA PHE A 119 -10.49 -9.23 -0.01
C PHE A 119 -9.97 -7.85 -0.45
N TRP A 120 -9.07 -7.23 0.31
CA TRP A 120 -8.57 -5.89 -0.03
C TRP A 120 -7.65 -5.89 -1.26
N LEU A 121 -6.92 -6.98 -1.52
CA LEU A 121 -6.13 -7.11 -2.75
C LEU A 121 -7.01 -7.08 -4.01
N SER A 122 -8.27 -7.50 -3.94
CA SER A 122 -9.21 -7.37 -5.07
C SER A 122 -9.52 -5.91 -5.42
N TYR A 123 -9.36 -4.98 -4.47
CA TYR A 123 -9.58 -3.55 -4.66
C TYR A 123 -8.28 -2.75 -4.83
N VAL A 124 -7.11 -3.38 -4.85
CA VAL A 124 -5.82 -2.67 -4.76
C VAL A 124 -5.61 -1.64 -5.88
N GLY A 125 -6.12 -1.91 -7.08
CA GLY A 125 -6.06 -0.98 -8.22
C GLY A 125 -6.95 0.25 -8.08
N GLN A 126 -7.90 0.25 -7.13
CA GLN A 126 -8.81 1.36 -6.83
C GLN A 126 -8.36 2.16 -5.60
N ILE A 127 -7.35 1.68 -4.86
CA ILE A 127 -6.79 2.39 -3.72
C ILE A 127 -6.00 3.60 -4.23
N THR A 128 -6.36 4.78 -3.76
CA THR A 128 -5.68 6.04 -4.10
C THR A 128 -4.70 6.50 -3.02
N SER A 129 -4.89 6.02 -1.79
CA SER A 129 -4.01 6.27 -0.66
C SER A 129 -4.03 5.09 0.31
N SER A 130 -2.87 4.79 0.90
CA SER A 130 -2.76 3.81 1.99
C SER A 130 -1.69 4.27 2.96
N LYS A 131 -1.94 4.19 4.27
CA LYS A 131 -0.98 4.54 5.31
C LYS A 131 -1.13 3.59 6.49
N LEU A 132 0.00 3.09 7.00
CA LEU A 132 0.02 2.32 8.24
C LEU A 132 0.11 3.27 9.43
N ALA A 133 -0.68 3.05 10.47
CA ALA A 133 -0.53 3.65 11.78
C ALA A 133 -0.12 2.55 12.78
N LEU A 134 1.12 2.62 13.25
CA LEU A 134 1.73 1.56 14.05
C LEU A 134 1.57 1.82 15.55
N GLY A 135 1.14 0.83 16.31
CA GLY A 135 1.15 0.84 17.77
C GLY A 135 2.55 0.75 18.35
N SER A 136 2.67 0.88 19.68
CA SER A 136 3.98 0.96 20.34
C SER A 136 4.84 -0.30 20.16
N VAL A 137 4.25 -1.49 20.10
CA VAL A 137 5.01 -2.74 19.88
C VAL A 137 5.61 -2.76 18.46
N ALA A 138 4.80 -2.50 17.44
CA ALA A 138 5.27 -2.45 16.04
C ALA A 138 6.30 -1.34 15.83
N GLN A 139 6.09 -0.15 16.43
CA GLN A 139 7.08 0.94 16.39
C GLN A 139 8.44 0.51 16.96
N LYS A 140 8.46 -0.15 18.13
CA LYS A 140 9.71 -0.66 18.74
C LYS A 140 10.37 -1.75 17.88
N MET A 141 9.59 -2.61 17.26
CA MET A 141 10.09 -3.65 16.37
C MET A 141 10.78 -3.03 15.13
N VAL A 142 10.14 -2.05 14.48
CA VAL A 142 10.71 -1.34 13.32
C VAL A 142 11.99 -0.59 13.68
N GLN A 143 12.06 0.01 14.87
CA GLN A 143 13.25 0.74 15.32
C GLN A 143 14.43 -0.18 15.64
N SER A 144 14.16 -1.38 16.17
CA SER A 144 15.20 -2.32 16.60
C SER A 144 15.71 -3.23 15.47
N GLN A 145 14.90 -3.55 14.47
CA GLN A 145 15.28 -4.46 13.38
C GLN A 145 15.75 -3.70 12.13
N SER A 146 17.03 -3.84 11.78
CA SER A 146 17.64 -3.20 10.60
C SER A 146 16.96 -3.58 9.28
N SER A 147 16.50 -4.82 9.15
CA SER A 147 15.74 -5.32 8.00
C SER A 147 14.43 -4.55 7.79
N LEU A 148 13.73 -4.19 8.87
CA LEU A 148 12.48 -3.44 8.83
C LEU A 148 12.69 -1.96 8.55
N LYS A 149 13.81 -1.36 8.98
CA LYS A 149 14.12 0.05 8.70
C LYS A 149 14.08 0.39 7.21
N ARG A 150 14.43 -0.56 6.33
CA ARG A 150 14.36 -0.37 4.88
C ARG A 150 12.91 -0.32 4.38
N ILE A 151 12.05 -1.20 4.91
CA ILE A 151 10.64 -1.31 4.53
C ILE A 151 9.86 -0.08 5.01
N PHE A 152 10.18 0.41 6.20
CA PHE A 152 9.54 1.55 6.86
C PHE A 152 10.33 2.86 6.74
N ASN A 153 11.20 2.96 5.73
CA ASN A 153 11.92 4.20 5.47
C ASN A 153 10.90 5.32 5.13
N PRO A 154 10.92 6.48 5.82
CA PRO A 154 9.93 7.54 5.61
C PRO A 154 9.83 8.05 4.16
N ASN A 155 10.92 7.97 3.38
CA ASN A 155 10.95 8.38 1.98
C ASN A 155 10.31 7.34 1.03
N ILE A 156 10.14 6.11 1.49
CA ILE A 156 9.64 4.96 0.71
C ILE A 156 8.23 4.59 1.15
N ASN A 157 8.02 4.49 2.47
CA ASN A 157 6.77 4.07 3.07
C ASN A 157 6.56 4.79 4.41
N PRO A 158 6.08 6.04 4.38
CA PRO A 158 5.82 6.80 5.60
C PRO A 158 4.70 6.14 6.41
N VAL A 159 4.93 6.02 7.72
CA VAL A 159 3.96 5.48 8.67
C VAL A 159 3.62 6.50 9.74
N ALA A 160 2.40 6.43 10.26
CA ALA A 160 1.97 7.20 11.42
C ALA A 160 2.21 6.41 12.72
N LYS A 161 2.28 7.12 13.85
CA LYS A 161 2.18 6.55 15.18
C LYS A 161 0.70 6.38 15.53
N LEU A 162 0.32 5.22 16.04
CA LEU A 162 -1.00 4.99 16.62
C LEU A 162 -0.93 5.15 18.14
N LEU A 163 -1.75 6.04 18.68
CA LEU A 163 -1.80 6.41 20.09
C LEU A 163 -3.21 6.20 20.66
N GLY A 164 -3.35 6.18 21.99
CA GLY A 164 -4.66 6.22 22.66
C GLY A 164 -5.48 4.93 22.61
N ASP A 165 -4.90 3.80 22.18
CA ASP A 165 -5.48 2.47 22.40
C ASP A 165 -4.97 1.91 23.74
N THR A 166 -5.77 1.08 24.40
CA THR A 166 -5.34 0.32 25.59
C THR A 166 -4.40 -0.83 25.21
N SER A 167 -4.53 -1.37 23.99
CA SER A 167 -3.63 -2.41 23.49
C SER A 167 -2.43 -1.81 22.77
N GLN A 168 -1.23 -2.20 23.21
CA GLN A 168 0.04 -1.79 22.62
C GLN A 168 0.35 -2.48 21.28
N GLU A 169 -0.36 -3.58 20.98
CA GLU A 169 -0.24 -4.37 19.75
C GLU A 169 -1.18 -3.89 18.64
N GLN A 170 -2.09 -2.96 18.96
CA GLN A 170 -3.02 -2.43 17.97
C GLN A 170 -2.25 -1.68 16.87
N ASN A 171 -2.64 -1.92 15.62
CA ASN A 171 -2.20 -1.19 14.45
C ASN A 171 -3.42 -0.86 13.61
N ALA A 172 -3.34 0.18 12.78
CA ALA A 172 -4.38 0.51 11.84
C ALA A 172 -3.83 0.63 10.42
N LEU A 173 -4.64 0.22 9.45
CA LEU A 173 -4.45 0.51 8.05
C LEU A 173 -5.50 1.53 7.63
N ILE A 174 -5.04 2.67 7.15
CA ILE A 174 -5.86 3.75 6.63
C ILE A 174 -5.80 3.67 5.12
N MET A 175 -6.94 3.49 4.45
CA MET A 175 -7.02 3.43 2.98
C MET A 175 -8.06 4.42 2.46
N THR A 176 -7.84 4.91 1.25
CA THR A 176 -8.83 5.67 0.50
C THR A 176 -9.14 4.94 -0.79
N ILE A 177 -10.42 4.70 -1.03
CA ILE A 177 -10.94 4.08 -2.26
C ILE A 177 -12.13 4.93 -2.72
N GLY A 178 -12.06 5.49 -3.93
CA GLY A 178 -13.08 6.41 -4.41
C GLY A 178 -13.30 7.57 -3.43
N LYS A 179 -14.54 7.70 -2.93
CA LYS A 179 -14.96 8.77 -1.99
C LYS A 179 -15.07 8.31 -0.54
N VAL A 180 -14.45 7.18 -0.18
CA VAL A 180 -14.47 6.68 1.19
C VAL A 180 -13.07 6.50 1.75
N VAL A 181 -12.97 6.74 3.05
CA VAL A 181 -11.83 6.39 3.90
C VAL A 181 -12.19 5.16 4.72
N ILE A 182 -11.32 4.17 4.66
CA ILE A 182 -11.47 2.87 5.32
C ILE A 182 -10.37 2.75 6.36
N ILE A 183 -10.75 2.43 7.58
CA ILE A 183 -9.83 2.15 8.68
C ILE A 183 -10.01 0.70 9.11
N ASP A 184 -9.02 -0.14 8.86
CA ASP A 184 -8.98 -1.50 9.38
C ASP A 184 -8.05 -1.56 10.59
N PHE A 185 -8.51 -2.15 11.68
CA PHE A 185 -7.71 -2.36 12.89
C PHE A 185 -7.29 -3.82 13.01
N ILE A 186 -6.03 -4.03 13.38
CA ILE A 186 -5.44 -5.36 13.36
C ILE A 186 -5.97 -6.27 14.46
N MET A 187 -6.34 -5.67 15.60
CA MET A 187 -6.92 -6.35 16.75
C MET A 187 -8.41 -6.05 16.85
N ASN A 188 -9.18 -7.07 17.22
CA ASN A 188 -10.63 -7.02 17.44
C ASN A 188 -11.45 -6.75 16.16
N ASP A 189 -10.90 -7.05 14.99
CA ASP A 189 -11.57 -7.20 13.69
C ASP A 189 -12.47 -6.05 13.16
N GLY A 190 -12.50 -4.91 13.84
CA GLY A 190 -13.31 -3.75 13.45
C GLY A 190 -12.75 -3.01 12.22
N CYS A 191 -13.56 -2.95 11.17
CA CYS A 191 -13.36 -2.08 10.01
C CYS A 191 -14.37 -0.92 10.06
N TYR A 192 -13.90 0.29 9.80
CA TYR A 192 -14.68 1.53 9.81
C TYR A 192 -14.61 2.17 8.44
N ILE A 193 -15.77 2.54 7.90
CA ILE A 193 -15.87 3.21 6.60
C ILE A 193 -16.52 4.58 6.80
N TYR A 194 -15.84 5.60 6.29
CA TYR A 194 -16.25 6.99 6.32
C TYR A 194 -16.37 7.53 4.91
N GLU A 195 -17.49 8.17 4.60
CA GLU A 195 -17.56 9.02 3.42
C GLU A 195 -16.63 10.23 3.59
N ASP A 196 -16.04 10.67 2.48
CA ASP A 196 -15.18 11.83 2.44
C ASP A 196 -15.87 13.07 3.04
N GLY A 197 -15.12 13.83 3.83
CA GLY A 197 -15.63 14.99 4.58
C GLY A 197 -16.53 14.66 5.78
N THR A 198 -16.83 13.40 6.06
CA THR A 198 -17.70 13.04 7.20
C THR A 198 -16.93 12.72 8.49
N TYR A 199 -15.61 12.58 8.41
CA TYR A 199 -14.70 12.40 9.54
C TYR A 199 -13.97 13.72 9.86
N THR A 200 -13.49 13.86 11.09
CA THR A 200 -12.78 15.02 11.63
C THR A 200 -11.29 14.75 11.91
N PHE A 201 -10.83 13.49 11.89
CA PHE A 201 -9.40 13.18 11.86
C PHE A 201 -8.74 13.59 10.54
N ASN A 202 -7.42 13.76 10.54
CA ASN A 202 -6.64 14.02 9.33
C ASN A 202 -5.75 12.81 9.02
N ILE A 203 -6.05 12.12 7.90
CA ILE A 203 -5.30 10.94 7.44
C ILE A 203 -3.80 11.22 7.18
N GLN A 204 -3.42 12.48 6.97
CA GLN A 204 -2.05 12.89 6.72
C GLN A 204 -1.22 13.06 7.98
N ASN A 205 -1.83 13.12 9.17
CA ASN A 205 -1.08 13.30 10.41
C ASN A 205 -0.05 12.19 10.63
N GLU A 206 1.07 12.56 11.23
CA GLU A 206 2.13 11.65 11.67
C GLU A 206 1.74 10.87 12.94
N SER A 207 0.74 11.35 13.67
CA SER A 207 0.16 10.68 14.82
C SER A 207 -1.35 10.59 14.65
N GLN A 208 -1.88 9.39 14.90
CA GLN A 208 -3.29 9.03 14.82
C GLN A 208 -3.74 8.50 16.19
N TYR A 209 -5.01 8.69 16.51
CA TYR A 209 -5.57 8.26 17.79
C TYR A 209 -6.59 7.15 17.57
N ALA A 210 -6.42 6.00 18.23
CA ALA A 210 -7.33 4.85 18.16
C ALA A 210 -8.55 5.01 19.09
N THR A 211 -9.09 6.21 19.20
CA THR A 211 -10.17 6.55 20.14
C THR A 211 -11.50 6.76 19.40
N THR A 212 -12.59 6.73 20.15
CA THR A 212 -13.94 7.04 19.66
C THR A 212 -14.29 8.53 19.76
N TYR A 213 -13.41 9.33 20.39
CA TYR A 213 -13.57 10.77 20.48
C TYR A 213 -13.34 11.44 19.13
N LYS A 214 -13.84 12.68 19.00
CA LYS A 214 -13.60 13.53 17.83
C LYS A 214 -12.10 13.62 17.53
N GLY A 215 -11.72 13.35 16.29
CA GLY A 215 -10.34 13.28 15.79
C GLY A 215 -9.68 11.91 15.96
N GLY A 216 -10.38 10.93 16.52
CA GLY A 216 -9.93 9.54 16.60
C GLY A 216 -10.36 8.72 15.38
N LEU A 217 -9.57 7.73 14.99
CA LEU A 217 -9.84 6.85 13.85
C LEU A 217 -11.09 5.96 14.03
N LYS A 218 -11.61 5.86 15.26
CA LYS A 218 -12.89 5.19 15.59
C LYS A 218 -13.99 6.21 15.91
N GLU A 219 -13.79 7.48 15.57
CA GLU A 219 -14.80 8.51 15.79
C GLU A 219 -16.07 8.13 15.04
N LYS A 220 -17.24 8.25 15.69
CA LYS A 220 -18.52 7.69 15.23
C LYS A 220 -18.75 6.19 15.51
N TYR A 221 -18.38 5.72 16.70
CA TYR A 221 -19.45 5.08 17.48
C TYR A 221 -20.45 6.17 17.89
N GLY A 222 -21.50 6.39 17.08
CA GLY A 222 -22.46 7.45 17.36
C GLY A 222 -23.57 7.70 16.34
N LYS A 223 -23.29 8.11 15.09
CA LYS A 223 -24.38 8.56 14.18
C LYS A 223 -24.27 8.25 12.68
N ASN A 224 -23.08 8.25 12.03
CA ASN A 224 -23.00 8.25 10.55
C ASN A 224 -21.80 7.45 9.96
N GLY A 225 -21.43 6.31 10.54
CA GLY A 225 -20.35 5.45 10.02
C GLY A 225 -20.80 3.99 10.04
N ALA A 226 -20.41 3.20 9.04
CA ALA A 226 -20.61 1.76 9.08
C ALA A 226 -19.45 1.16 9.88
N SER A 227 -19.73 0.68 11.10
CA SER A 227 -18.84 -0.23 11.82
C SER A 227 -19.27 -1.64 11.49
N ILE A 228 -18.34 -2.48 11.03
CA ILE A 228 -18.55 -3.93 11.06
C ILE A 228 -18.31 -4.35 12.52
N PRO A 229 -19.36 -4.74 13.26
CA PRO A 229 -19.21 -5.08 14.68
C PRO A 229 -18.23 -6.24 14.85
N ILE A 230 -17.59 -6.29 16.02
CA ILE A 230 -16.70 -7.38 16.46
C ILE A 230 -17.38 -8.76 16.33
N GLU A 231 -18.71 -8.80 16.36
CA GLU A 231 -19.55 -10.00 16.28
C GLU A 231 -19.91 -10.42 14.84
N GLN A 232 -19.63 -9.58 13.82
CA GLN A 232 -19.73 -10.01 12.42
C GLN A 232 -18.46 -10.78 12.07
N ASP A 233 -18.61 -12.10 12.00
CA ASP A 233 -17.60 -13.00 11.48
C ASP A 233 -17.20 -12.52 10.08
N TRP A 234 -15.89 -12.36 9.81
CA TRP A 234 -15.41 -11.96 8.47
C TRP A 234 -15.74 -13.00 7.38
N LYS A 235 -16.35 -14.13 7.75
CA LYS A 235 -17.10 -15.00 6.84
C LYS A 235 -18.24 -14.26 6.09
N ASP A 236 -18.66 -13.07 6.54
CA ASP A 236 -19.63 -12.20 5.87
C ASP A 236 -19.00 -11.25 4.82
N ILE A 237 -17.93 -11.67 4.10
CA ILE A 237 -17.41 -11.00 2.89
C ILE A 237 -18.52 -10.47 1.95
N PRO A 238 -19.66 -11.17 1.74
CA PRO A 238 -20.77 -10.64 0.94
C PRO A 238 -21.32 -9.30 1.44
N PHE A 239 -21.42 -9.07 2.74
CA PHE A 239 -21.91 -7.81 3.30
C PHE A 239 -20.95 -6.66 3.00
N LEU A 240 -19.65 -6.89 3.13
CA LEU A 240 -18.61 -5.93 2.76
C LEU A 240 -18.68 -5.58 1.28
N LYS A 241 -18.81 -6.57 0.39
CA LYS A 241 -18.99 -6.32 -1.05
C LYS A 241 -20.22 -5.46 -1.34
N ILE A 242 -21.35 -5.75 -0.68
CA ILE A 242 -22.57 -4.95 -0.80
C ILE A 242 -22.33 -3.53 -0.31
N LEU A 243 -21.68 -3.36 0.84
CA LEU A 243 -21.36 -2.05 1.39
C LEU A 243 -20.44 -1.23 0.45
N MET A 244 -19.39 -1.85 -0.08
CA MET A 244 -18.51 -1.24 -1.08
C MET A 244 -19.28 -0.84 -2.34
N SER A 245 -20.22 -1.68 -2.81
CA SER A 245 -21.06 -1.38 -3.97
C SER A 245 -21.95 -0.15 -3.79
N ARG A 246 -22.40 0.13 -2.55
CA ARG A 246 -23.18 1.35 -2.23
C ARG A 246 -22.37 2.63 -2.44
N TYR A 247 -21.04 2.53 -2.41
CA TYR A 247 -20.11 3.61 -2.70
C TYR A 247 -19.59 3.59 -4.14
N GLY A 248 -20.14 2.72 -5.01
CA GLY A 248 -19.71 2.57 -6.40
C GLY A 248 -18.36 1.87 -6.56
N ILE A 249 -17.95 1.07 -5.57
CA ILE A 249 -16.68 0.33 -5.57
C ILE A 249 -16.99 -1.14 -5.86
N PHE A 250 -16.39 -1.68 -6.92
CA PHE A 250 -16.71 -3.01 -7.46
C PHE A 250 -15.47 -3.90 -7.57
#